data_AF-A0A9W8AM73-F1
#
_entry.id   AF-A0A9W8AM73-F1
#
_cell.length_a   1.000
_cell.length_b   1.000
_cell.length_c   1.000
_cell.angle_alpha   90.00
_cell.angle_beta   90.00
_cell.angle_gamma   90.00
#
_symmetry.space_group_name_H-M   'P 1'
#
loop_
_entity.id
_entity.type
_entity.pdbx_description
1 polymer ?
#
loop_
_entity_poly.entity_id
_entity_poly.type
_entity_poly.pdbx_seq_one_letter_code
_entity_poly.pdbx_strand_id
1 'polypeptide(L)'
;MTNYTGLIPQSDTPYWIPDARGNELIAIIVGTLTAVILAIVVVTSVLFYLRSKRSRNLQQRSIRLTTIHSFAVFGYILVAGSSNTRQNIGYPCFVQLWGSYVFLLIHSFTFIAKILRFLFVVQYNKDKLEIKPQNAAPSSKDATTVTMTGDPRRSTSTAPLHRDGLQDRLVDSVATRQGFFNRWLSRNKNYFRSERRIMRLIFVLTALVMIYVLVVQILDPGFRIVPTEMLCYFVWEFGLILAIIIANSFVVFPFLLAKLWHIKDGYGIRQELIMCCVMFSSTSIITIIWGLVPGPHSNVLSAMSWTSVSFFAVHYGMVIQPLIQSYTSPEVRYSFVGDNDGKEVARLPPAQISQWRSFLNMLSDPVGLAQLKLWASQCFCTELLVFIEEYQDLKRFLANTYPPPPRPGHLATGADTIPYPEDSPRRGSSSHSMALSGDLSEYAVPLTPMSPAKPLGAGSPSELKPFNEKYTFVDVESSAEIVHGIRETWLLAPSEPSTGQFSASRTSLSTSHAPPSGQLDIMSHPSLQLTYYMFYQRFIENSSDLKVHVAPDASGIVEARVLMGDFGADMFDEVRKEVLKAVFNDVFLKCMK
;
A
#
# COMPACT_ATOMS: atom_id res chain seq x y z
N MET A 1 11.89 -54.15 -18.98
CA MET A 1 10.51 -54.16 -18.47
C MET A 1 10.25 -55.51 -17.83
N THR A 2 10.80 -55.74 -16.64
CA THR A 2 10.43 -56.89 -15.81
C THR A 2 9.20 -56.48 -15.00
N ASN A 3 8.08 -57.19 -15.20
CA ASN A 3 6.84 -57.01 -14.47
C ASN A 3 7.09 -57.06 -12.95
N TYR A 4 7.16 -55.91 -12.30
CA TYR A 4 7.22 -55.79 -10.84
C TYR A 4 5.89 -56.15 -10.15
N THR A 5 4.85 -56.50 -10.92
CA THR A 5 3.63 -57.16 -10.42
C THR A 5 3.85 -58.64 -10.05
N GLY A 6 5.04 -59.21 -10.30
CA GLY A 6 5.31 -60.63 -10.01
C GLY A 6 5.50 -61.01 -8.53
N LEU A 7 5.58 -60.03 -7.60
CA LEU A 7 5.80 -60.30 -6.18
C LEU A 7 4.54 -60.16 -5.30
N ILE A 8 3.44 -59.65 -5.85
CA ILE A 8 2.14 -59.69 -5.21
C ILE A 8 1.23 -60.48 -6.17
N PRO A 9 0.81 -61.71 -5.83
CA PRO A 9 -0.08 -62.48 -6.70
C PRO A 9 -1.31 -61.63 -7.02
N GLN A 10 -1.49 -61.37 -8.32
CA GLN A 10 -2.52 -60.50 -8.88
C GLN A 10 -3.95 -60.97 -8.55
N SER A 11 -4.10 -62.20 -8.03
CA SER A 11 -5.38 -62.85 -7.79
C SER A 11 -6.14 -62.33 -6.56
N ASP A 12 -5.44 -61.74 -5.57
CA ASP A 12 -6.05 -61.56 -4.24
C ASP A 12 -6.21 -60.10 -3.81
N THR A 13 -5.73 -59.14 -4.60
CA THR A 13 -5.91 -57.73 -4.27
C THR A 13 -7.17 -57.17 -4.94
N PRO A 14 -8.13 -56.59 -4.18
CA PRO A 14 -9.34 -55.97 -4.73
C PRO A 14 -9.06 -54.66 -5.49
N TYR A 15 -7.80 -54.35 -5.78
CA TYR A 15 -7.37 -53.10 -6.38
C TYR A 15 -7.26 -53.24 -7.89
N TRP A 16 -7.90 -52.31 -8.62
CA TRP A 16 -7.81 -52.23 -10.06
C TRP A 16 -6.37 -51.85 -10.47
N ILE A 17 -5.70 -52.74 -11.19
CA ILE A 17 -4.39 -52.48 -11.81
C ILE A 17 -4.66 -52.23 -13.30
N PRO A 18 -4.36 -51.03 -13.83
CA PRO A 18 -4.47 -50.77 -15.25
C PRO A 18 -3.62 -51.77 -16.05
N ASP A 19 -4.12 -52.21 -17.20
CA ASP A 19 -3.31 -52.94 -18.15
C ASP A 19 -2.18 -52.04 -18.70
N ALA A 20 -1.18 -52.63 -19.37
CA ALA A 20 -0.05 -51.88 -19.90
C ALA A 20 -0.49 -50.72 -20.81
N ARG A 21 -1.55 -50.92 -21.59
CA ARG A 21 -2.13 -49.87 -22.45
C ARG A 21 -2.80 -48.76 -21.65
N GLY A 22 -3.55 -49.09 -20.60
CA GLY A 22 -4.14 -48.10 -19.70
C GLY A 22 -3.08 -47.23 -19.03
N ASN A 23 -1.97 -47.85 -18.62
CA ASN A 23 -0.81 -47.15 -18.06
C ASN A 23 -0.13 -46.18 -19.04
N GLU A 24 0.05 -46.58 -20.31
CA GLU A 24 0.55 -45.69 -21.36
C GLU A 24 -0.41 -44.53 -21.62
N LEU A 25 -1.71 -44.79 -21.68
CA LEU A 25 -2.72 -43.76 -21.89
C LEU A 25 -2.74 -42.73 -20.75
N ILE A 26 -2.70 -43.18 -19.49
CA ILE A 26 -2.63 -42.30 -18.32
C ILE A 26 -1.38 -41.43 -18.39
N ALA A 27 -0.22 -42.01 -18.72
CA ALA A 27 1.04 -41.27 -18.84
C ALA A 27 0.96 -40.17 -19.91
N ILE A 28 0.36 -40.47 -21.07
CA ILE A 28 0.14 -39.48 -22.15
C ILE A 28 -0.79 -38.36 -21.68
N ILE A 29 -1.91 -38.69 -21.04
CA ILE A 29 -2.89 -37.69 -20.57
C ILE A 29 -2.26 -36.79 -19.50
N VAL A 30 -1.62 -37.37 -18.48
CA VAL A 30 -0.99 -36.60 -17.40
C VAL A 30 0.19 -35.78 -17.93
N GLY A 31 1.00 -36.33 -18.83
CA GLY A 31 2.13 -35.64 -19.44
C GLY A 31 1.69 -34.46 -20.29
N THR A 32 0.67 -34.63 -21.13
CA THR A 32 0.11 -33.54 -21.94
C THR A 32 -0.53 -32.46 -21.09
N LEU A 33 -1.33 -32.81 -20.08
CA LEU A 33 -1.91 -31.86 -19.14
C LEU A 33 -0.82 -31.06 -18.39
N THR A 34 0.22 -31.76 -17.91
CA THR A 34 1.38 -31.12 -17.26
C THR A 34 2.05 -30.12 -18.20
N ALA A 35 2.30 -30.49 -19.45
CA ALA A 35 2.92 -29.61 -20.44
C ALA A 35 2.09 -28.35 -20.70
N VAL A 36 0.76 -28.49 -20.83
CA VAL A 36 -0.16 -27.37 -21.01
C VAL A 36 -0.13 -26.44 -19.79
N ILE A 37 -0.18 -26.99 -18.57
CA ILE A 37 -0.13 -26.19 -17.34
C ILE A 37 1.20 -25.45 -17.22
N LEU A 38 2.33 -26.10 -17.52
CA LEU A 38 3.65 -25.46 -17.52
C LEU A 38 3.72 -24.32 -18.53
N ALA A 39 3.19 -24.51 -19.74
CA ALA A 39 3.11 -23.46 -20.74
C ALA A 39 2.29 -22.25 -20.24
N ILE A 40 1.13 -22.50 -19.61
CA ILE A 40 0.30 -21.44 -19.00
C ILE A 40 1.09 -20.71 -17.92
N VAL A 41 1.76 -21.43 -17.01
CA VAL A 41 2.56 -20.83 -15.92
C VAL A 41 3.66 -19.93 -16.50
N VAL A 42 4.40 -20.39 -17.51
CA VAL A 42 5.47 -19.60 -18.15
C VAL A 42 4.90 -18.36 -18.84
N VAL A 43 3.90 -18.52 -19.72
CA VAL A 43 3.31 -17.41 -20.49
C VAL A 43 2.74 -16.35 -19.55
N THR A 44 1.94 -16.76 -18.56
CA THR A 44 1.32 -15.82 -17.61
C THR A 44 2.34 -15.13 -16.71
N SER A 45 3.41 -15.82 -16.30
CA SER A 45 4.51 -15.22 -15.53
C SER A 45 5.28 -14.16 -16.32
N VAL A 46 5.59 -14.45 -17.60
CA VAL A 46 6.28 -13.51 -18.49
C VAL A 46 5.39 -12.29 -18.75
N LEU A 47 4.11 -12.50 -19.08
CA LEU A 47 3.15 -11.41 -19.29
C LEU A 47 2.98 -10.57 -18.03
N PHE A 48 2.87 -11.19 -16.85
CA PHE A 48 2.83 -10.48 -15.58
C PHE A 48 4.09 -9.64 -15.35
N TYR A 49 5.28 -10.20 -15.57
CA TYR A 49 6.53 -9.46 -15.42
C TYR A 49 6.61 -8.26 -16.38
N LEU A 50 6.27 -8.45 -17.66
CA LEU A 50 6.29 -7.38 -18.65
C LEU A 50 5.24 -6.29 -18.35
N ARG A 51 4.01 -6.68 -17.99
CA ARG A 51 2.91 -5.76 -17.65
C ARG A 51 3.18 -5.01 -16.35
N SER A 52 3.80 -5.66 -15.36
CA SER A 52 4.15 -5.03 -14.07
C SER A 52 5.10 -3.85 -14.21
N LYS A 53 5.91 -3.78 -15.27
CA LYS A 53 6.75 -2.61 -15.54
C LYS A 53 5.94 -1.38 -15.96
N ARG A 54 4.74 -1.57 -16.51
CA ARG A 54 3.89 -0.48 -17.05
C ARG A 54 2.71 -0.12 -16.15
N SER A 55 2.23 -1.06 -15.34
CA SER A 55 1.03 -0.89 -14.53
C SER A 55 1.35 -0.59 -13.07
N ARG A 56 0.93 0.58 -12.57
CA ARG A 56 1.11 0.98 -11.16
C ARG A 56 0.41 0.01 -10.20
N ASN A 57 -0.77 -0.48 -10.56
CA ASN A 57 -1.53 -1.47 -9.77
C ASN A 57 -0.73 -2.76 -9.56
N LEU A 58 0.03 -3.19 -10.57
CA LEU A 58 0.88 -4.38 -10.47
C LEU A 58 2.22 -4.09 -9.76
N GLN A 59 2.73 -2.86 -9.82
CA GLN A 59 3.96 -2.48 -9.10
C GLN A 59 3.78 -2.50 -7.59
N GLN A 60 2.56 -2.28 -7.09
CA GLN A 60 2.24 -2.44 -5.67
C GLN A 60 2.32 -3.91 -5.22
N ARG A 61 2.27 -4.86 -6.17
CA ARG A 61 2.47 -6.28 -5.90
C ARG A 61 3.96 -6.55 -6.01
N SER A 62 4.55 -7.16 -4.98
CA SER A 62 5.99 -7.43 -4.92
C SER A 62 6.48 -8.28 -6.11
N ILE A 63 6.93 -7.63 -7.19
CA ILE A 63 7.16 -8.27 -8.50
C ILE A 63 8.18 -9.39 -8.37
N ARG A 64 9.30 -9.14 -7.69
CA ARG A 64 10.39 -10.12 -7.56
C ARG A 64 9.93 -11.36 -6.79
N LEU A 65 9.25 -11.17 -5.67
CA LEU A 65 8.72 -12.29 -4.88
C LEU A 65 7.70 -13.10 -5.69
N THR A 66 6.86 -12.45 -6.50
CA THR A 66 5.94 -13.14 -7.41
C THR A 66 6.68 -13.95 -8.48
N THR A 67 7.75 -13.41 -9.07
CA THR A 67 8.55 -14.13 -10.07
C THR A 67 9.23 -15.37 -9.48
N ILE A 68 9.85 -15.29 -8.29
CA ILE A 68 10.43 -16.47 -7.64
C ILE A 68 9.34 -17.48 -7.26
N HIS A 69 8.19 -17.00 -6.80
CA HIS A 69 7.05 -17.86 -6.50
C HIS A 69 6.58 -18.63 -7.75
N SER A 70 6.42 -17.96 -8.90
CA SER A 70 6.07 -18.63 -10.16
C SER A 70 7.14 -19.61 -10.65
N PHE A 71 8.42 -19.31 -10.42
CA PHE A 71 9.50 -20.25 -10.71
C PHE A 71 9.39 -21.52 -9.85
N ALA A 72 9.05 -21.37 -8.56
CA ALA A 72 8.79 -22.50 -7.68
C ALA A 72 7.56 -23.31 -8.12
N VAL A 73 6.49 -22.63 -8.56
CA VAL A 73 5.31 -23.31 -9.14
C VAL A 73 5.67 -24.13 -10.36
N PHE A 74 6.39 -23.53 -11.31
CA PHE A 74 6.86 -24.21 -12.52
C PHE A 74 7.71 -25.44 -12.17
N GLY A 75 8.71 -25.27 -11.31
CA GLY A 75 9.61 -26.35 -10.93
C GLY A 75 8.90 -27.51 -10.22
N TYR A 76 7.97 -27.20 -9.30
CA TYR A 76 7.21 -28.23 -8.60
C TYR A 76 6.30 -29.01 -9.55
N ILE A 77 5.54 -28.32 -10.40
CA ILE A 77 4.64 -28.96 -11.38
C ILE A 77 5.43 -29.82 -12.36
N LEU A 78 6.62 -29.37 -12.77
CA LEU A 78 7.51 -30.15 -13.64
C LEU A 78 7.96 -31.46 -12.96
N VAL A 79 8.41 -31.39 -11.70
CA VAL A 79 8.86 -32.56 -10.93
C VAL A 79 7.70 -33.51 -10.66
N ALA A 80 6.57 -33.01 -10.16
CA ALA A 80 5.40 -33.80 -9.83
C ALA A 80 4.77 -34.44 -11.09
N GLY A 81 4.61 -33.67 -12.16
CA GLY A 81 4.10 -34.17 -13.43
C GLY A 81 5.03 -35.20 -14.07
N SER A 82 6.36 -34.98 -14.04
CA SER A 82 7.33 -35.96 -14.53
C SER A 82 7.34 -37.24 -13.72
N SER A 83 7.23 -37.14 -12.38
CA SER A 83 7.08 -38.29 -11.48
C SER A 83 5.82 -39.07 -11.84
N ASN A 84 4.66 -38.40 -11.95
CA ASN A 84 3.39 -39.03 -12.30
C ASN A 84 3.40 -39.69 -13.69
N THR A 85 3.97 -39.05 -14.71
CA THR A 85 4.07 -39.62 -16.07
C THR A 85 4.98 -40.84 -16.11
N ARG A 86 6.00 -40.92 -15.25
CA ARG A 86 7.00 -42.00 -15.25
C ARG A 86 6.83 -43.02 -14.13
N GLN A 87 5.72 -43.05 -13.40
CA GLN A 87 5.50 -44.04 -12.33
C GLN A 87 5.73 -45.48 -12.81
N ASN A 88 5.42 -45.78 -14.09
CA ASN A 88 5.58 -47.10 -14.68
C ASN A 88 6.98 -47.39 -15.27
N ILE A 89 7.77 -46.36 -15.59
CA ILE A 89 9.10 -46.49 -16.20
C ILE A 89 10.22 -46.35 -15.15
N GLY A 90 9.86 -45.84 -13.97
CA GLY A 90 10.78 -45.47 -12.90
C GLY A 90 11.15 -43.99 -12.99
N TYR A 91 10.89 -43.28 -11.90
CA TYR A 91 11.35 -41.91 -11.71
C TYR A 91 12.38 -41.90 -10.57
N PRO A 92 13.59 -41.37 -10.76
CA PRO A 92 14.62 -41.41 -9.73
C PRO A 92 14.16 -40.73 -8.44
N CYS A 93 14.18 -41.47 -7.32
CA CYS A 93 13.65 -40.96 -6.05
C CYS A 93 14.40 -39.74 -5.54
N PHE A 94 15.72 -39.66 -5.78
CA PHE A 94 16.49 -38.48 -5.43
C PHE A 94 16.01 -37.22 -6.18
N VAL A 95 15.60 -37.32 -7.45
CA VAL A 95 15.08 -36.15 -8.20
C VAL A 95 13.75 -35.69 -7.63
N GLN A 96 12.88 -36.64 -7.25
CA GLN A 96 11.62 -36.34 -6.59
C GLN A 96 11.84 -35.68 -5.22
N LEU A 97 12.76 -36.20 -4.42
CA LEU A 97 13.12 -35.65 -3.12
C LEU A 97 13.65 -34.21 -3.28
N TRP A 98 14.70 -34.01 -4.07
CA TRP A 98 15.29 -32.68 -4.27
C TRP A 98 14.28 -31.69 -4.85
N GLY A 99 13.59 -32.08 -5.91
CA GLY A 99 12.61 -31.22 -6.58
C GLY A 99 11.46 -30.80 -5.66
N SER A 100 10.89 -31.76 -4.91
CA SER A 100 9.81 -31.45 -3.97
C SER A 100 10.28 -30.52 -2.85
N TYR A 101 11.43 -30.78 -2.22
CA TYR A 101 11.98 -29.93 -1.17
C TYR A 101 12.31 -28.52 -1.66
N VAL A 102 13.10 -28.37 -2.74
CA VAL A 102 13.51 -27.07 -3.26
C VAL A 102 12.29 -26.20 -3.57
N PHE A 103 11.39 -26.71 -4.41
CA PHE A 103 10.32 -25.89 -4.94
C PHE A 103 9.20 -25.67 -3.92
N LEU A 104 8.90 -26.64 -3.06
CA LEU A 104 7.88 -26.46 -2.02
C LEU A 104 8.30 -25.43 -0.96
N LEU A 105 9.58 -25.43 -0.57
CA LEU A 105 10.09 -24.47 0.40
C LEU A 105 10.17 -23.07 -0.16
N ILE A 106 10.69 -22.90 -1.38
CA ILE A 106 10.71 -21.60 -2.04
C ILE A 106 9.28 -21.09 -2.18
N HIS A 107 8.33 -21.93 -2.59
CA HIS A 107 6.92 -21.57 -2.69
C HIS A 107 6.35 -21.11 -1.35
N SER A 108 6.51 -21.90 -0.29
CA SER A 108 6.01 -21.59 1.06
C SER A 108 6.63 -20.31 1.62
N PHE A 109 7.97 -20.20 1.63
CA PHE A 109 8.66 -19.04 2.17
C PHE A 109 8.38 -17.76 1.39
N THR A 110 8.31 -17.82 0.05
CA THR A 110 7.92 -16.64 -0.74
C THR A 110 6.48 -16.21 -0.45
N PHE A 111 5.55 -17.15 -0.32
CA PHE A 111 4.15 -16.84 -0.03
C PHE A 111 3.98 -16.19 1.35
N ILE A 112 4.59 -16.77 2.40
CA ILE A 112 4.59 -16.18 3.75
C ILE A 112 5.25 -14.80 3.73
N ALA A 113 6.40 -14.66 3.07
CA ALA A 113 7.10 -13.38 2.97
C ALA A 113 6.26 -12.29 2.28
N LYS A 114 5.46 -12.65 1.27
CA LYS A 114 4.52 -11.73 0.61
C LYS A 114 3.44 -11.26 1.57
N ILE A 115 2.85 -12.15 2.36
CA ILE A 115 1.85 -11.77 3.37
C ILE A 115 2.47 -10.85 4.43
N LEU A 116 3.63 -11.22 4.97
CA LEU A 116 4.31 -10.40 5.99
C LEU A 116 4.68 -9.01 5.46
N ARG A 117 5.16 -8.94 4.21
CA ARG A 117 5.46 -7.66 3.54
C ARG A 117 4.19 -6.84 3.34
N PHE A 118 3.09 -7.44 2.94
CA PHE A 118 1.81 -6.74 2.80
C PHE A 118 1.34 -6.16 4.15
N LEU A 119 1.37 -6.96 5.22
CA LEU A 119 1.05 -6.49 6.58
C LEU A 119 1.96 -5.32 6.99
N PHE A 120 3.25 -5.38 6.67
CA PHE A 120 4.20 -4.31 6.95
C PHE A 120 3.84 -3.03 6.18
N VAL A 121 3.56 -3.12 4.88
CA VAL A 121 3.20 -1.96 4.05
C VAL A 121 1.92 -1.29 4.55
N VAL A 122 0.92 -2.07 4.97
CA VAL A 122 -0.31 -1.56 5.58
C VAL A 122 0.00 -0.80 6.86
N GLN A 123 0.77 -1.39 7.77
CA GLN A 123 1.10 -0.74 9.05
C GLN A 123 1.92 0.52 8.82
N TYR A 124 2.93 0.44 7.95
CA TYR A 124 3.79 1.55 7.61
C TYR A 124 3.02 2.76 7.06
N ASN A 125 2.02 2.52 6.21
CA ASN A 125 1.16 3.61 5.71
C ASN A 125 0.25 4.20 6.79
N LYS A 126 -0.25 3.38 7.73
CA LYS A 126 -1.01 3.91 8.88
C LYS A 126 -0.13 4.79 9.77
N ASP A 127 1.08 4.31 10.07
CA ASP A 127 2.03 5.05 10.91
C ASP A 127 2.42 6.39 10.25
N LYS A 128 2.53 6.45 8.91
CA LYS A 128 2.78 7.71 8.18
C LYS A 128 1.71 8.79 8.44
N LEU A 129 0.46 8.40 8.65
CA LEU A 129 -0.62 9.36 8.96
C LEU A 129 -0.52 9.91 10.39
N GLU A 130 0.09 9.16 11.30
CA GLU A 130 0.24 9.56 12.70
C GLU A 130 1.45 10.48 12.92
N ILE A 131 2.36 10.57 11.95
CA ILE A 131 3.47 11.52 11.97
C ILE A 131 2.89 12.93 11.83
N LYS A 132 2.51 13.53 12.96
CA LYS A 132 2.18 14.96 13.02
C LYS A 132 3.40 15.73 12.50
N PRO A 133 3.22 16.72 11.61
CA PRO A 133 4.31 17.58 11.19
C PRO A 133 4.86 18.30 12.43
N GLN A 134 5.99 17.82 12.95
CA GLN A 134 6.74 18.49 14.03
C GLN A 134 7.32 19.83 13.58
N ASN A 135 7.25 20.15 12.28
CA ASN A 135 7.71 21.40 11.71
C ASN A 135 6.64 22.50 11.75
N ALA A 136 5.61 22.41 12.59
CA ALA A 136 4.87 23.61 12.97
C ALA A 136 5.92 24.59 13.51
N ALA A 137 6.24 25.60 12.68
CA ALA A 137 7.33 26.53 12.94
C ALA A 137 7.26 26.95 14.42
N PRO A 138 8.38 26.93 15.17
CA PRO A 138 8.36 27.32 16.57
C PRO A 138 7.62 28.64 16.65
N SER A 139 6.44 28.60 17.29
CA SER A 139 5.55 29.74 17.35
C SER A 139 6.39 30.91 17.84
N SER A 140 6.52 31.96 17.01
CA SER A 140 7.41 33.09 17.31
C SER A 140 7.10 33.75 18.65
N LYS A 141 5.93 33.44 19.24
CA LYS A 141 5.54 33.85 20.59
C LYS A 141 6.43 33.28 21.70
N ASP A 142 7.05 32.10 21.52
CA ASP A 142 7.93 31.51 22.54
C ASP A 142 9.37 32.04 22.48
N ALA A 143 9.73 32.78 21.43
CA ALA A 143 11.06 33.40 21.30
C ALA A 143 11.21 34.69 22.12
N THR A 144 10.11 35.31 22.58
CA THR A 144 10.13 36.66 23.16
C THR A 144 10.18 36.68 24.69
N THR A 145 10.11 35.53 25.37
CA THR A 145 10.14 35.46 26.85
C THR A 145 11.34 34.69 27.40
N VAL A 146 12.51 34.81 26.77
CA VAL A 146 13.77 34.62 27.48
C VAL A 146 14.07 35.91 28.20
N THR A 147 13.39 36.12 29.32
CA THR A 147 13.71 37.18 30.27
C THR A 147 15.14 36.93 30.74
N MET A 148 16.08 37.76 30.29
CA MET A 148 17.45 37.83 30.78
C MET A 148 17.42 38.16 32.28
N THR A 149 17.23 37.15 33.12
CA THR A 149 17.66 37.21 34.53
C THR A 149 18.94 36.41 34.57
N GLY A 150 20.04 37.17 34.62
CA GLY A 150 21.37 36.69 34.33
C GLY A 150 21.88 35.67 35.35
N ASP A 151 22.60 34.68 34.84
CA ASP A 151 23.70 34.08 35.55
C ASP A 151 24.87 33.85 34.55
N PRO A 152 25.87 34.75 34.50
CA PRO A 152 26.89 34.76 33.47
C PRO A 152 28.09 33.89 33.88
N ARG A 153 27.91 32.58 34.15
CA ARG A 153 29.08 31.74 34.50
C ARG A 153 28.90 30.22 34.39
N ARG A 154 28.80 29.68 33.17
CA ARG A 154 29.33 28.33 32.78
C ARG A 154 28.97 28.03 31.31
N SER A 155 29.89 28.30 30.40
CA SER A 155 30.81 27.32 29.79
C SER A 155 30.17 26.40 28.73
N THR A 156 30.37 26.79 27.47
CA THR A 156 30.91 25.96 26.38
C THR A 156 30.53 24.47 26.39
N SER A 157 29.42 24.15 25.73
CA SER A 157 29.23 22.83 25.13
C SER A 157 28.48 23.00 23.80
N THR A 158 29.24 23.18 22.73
CA THR A 158 28.81 22.96 21.34
C THR A 158 28.51 21.48 21.16
N ALA A 159 27.38 21.01 21.70
CA ALA A 159 26.90 19.67 21.43
C ALA A 159 26.18 19.68 20.07
N PRO A 160 26.65 18.92 19.06
CA PRO A 160 25.96 18.83 17.79
C PRO A 160 24.53 18.31 18.03
N LEU A 161 23.56 19.03 17.46
CA LEU A 161 22.14 18.66 17.44
C LEU A 161 21.97 17.34 16.67
N HIS A 162 22.15 16.23 17.37
CA HIS A 162 21.97 14.88 16.83
C HIS A 162 20.48 14.59 16.71
N ARG A 163 19.91 14.91 15.55
CA ARG A 163 18.47 14.77 15.22
C ARG A 163 17.98 13.31 15.20
N ASP A 164 18.89 12.35 15.19
CA ASP A 164 18.57 10.92 15.02
C ASP A 164 17.82 10.30 16.23
N GLY A 165 17.90 10.88 17.43
CA GLY A 165 17.33 10.26 18.63
C GLY A 165 15.83 10.48 18.88
N LEU A 166 15.25 11.59 18.40
CA LEU A 166 13.87 11.96 18.76
C LEU A 166 12.83 11.17 17.97
N GLN A 167 13.14 10.86 16.70
CA GLN A 167 12.24 10.15 15.82
C GLN A 167 12.10 8.68 16.23
N ASP A 168 13.17 8.04 16.68
CA ASP A 168 13.10 6.66 17.18
C ASP A 168 12.29 6.55 18.48
N ARG A 169 12.37 7.54 19.39
CA ARG A 169 11.55 7.54 20.63
C ARG A 169 10.05 7.69 20.38
N LEU A 170 9.63 8.46 19.38
CA LEU A 170 8.21 8.60 19.05
C LEU A 170 7.66 7.32 18.40
N VAL A 171 8.47 6.66 17.58
CA VAL A 171 8.14 5.36 16.99
C VAL A 171 7.96 4.30 18.09
N ASP A 172 8.79 4.32 19.13
CA ASP A 172 8.69 3.38 20.24
C ASP A 172 7.41 3.57 21.07
N SER A 173 6.96 4.81 21.31
CA SER A 173 5.75 5.07 22.11
C SER A 173 4.48 4.61 21.39
N VAL A 174 4.36 4.84 20.08
CA VAL A 174 3.24 4.33 19.26
C VAL A 174 3.29 2.79 19.17
N ALA A 175 4.49 2.22 19.02
CA ALA A 175 4.69 0.78 18.95
C ALA A 175 4.36 0.04 20.26
N THR A 176 4.37 0.71 21.42
CA THR A 176 3.98 0.05 22.68
C THR A 176 2.50 -0.28 22.76
N ARG A 177 1.63 0.46 22.07
CA ARG A 177 0.17 0.25 22.09
C ARG A 177 -0.29 -0.88 21.17
N GLN A 178 0.54 -1.27 20.22
CA GLN A 178 0.24 -2.31 19.25
C GLN A 178 0.92 -3.62 19.68
N GLY A 179 0.18 -4.74 19.68
CA GLY A 179 0.65 -6.02 20.21
C GLY A 179 2.00 -6.51 19.65
N PHE A 180 2.60 -7.52 20.29
CA PHE A 180 3.96 -8.03 20.01
C PHE A 180 4.33 -8.13 18.51
N PHE A 181 3.43 -8.67 17.69
CA PHE A 181 3.67 -8.85 16.25
C PHE A 181 3.91 -7.52 15.51
N ASN A 182 3.13 -6.47 15.81
CA ASN A 182 3.31 -5.17 15.16
C ASN A 182 4.62 -4.52 15.59
N ARG A 183 4.97 -4.64 16.88
CA ARG A 183 6.26 -4.18 17.41
C ARG A 183 7.45 -4.91 16.77
N TRP A 184 7.32 -6.23 16.55
CA TRP A 184 8.34 -7.00 15.85
C TRP A 184 8.47 -6.54 14.39
N LEU A 185 7.36 -6.25 13.73
CA LEU A 185 7.33 -5.82 12.34
C LEU A 185 7.97 -4.42 12.17
N SER A 186 7.64 -3.48 13.06
CA SER A 186 8.22 -2.13 13.06
C SER A 186 9.71 -2.14 13.39
N ARG A 187 10.15 -2.96 14.36
CA ARG A 187 11.57 -3.16 14.69
C ARG A 187 12.37 -3.67 13.48
N ASN A 188 11.75 -4.48 12.63
CA ASN A 188 12.36 -5.03 11.43
C ASN A 188 12.00 -4.26 10.14
N LYS A 189 11.63 -2.97 10.24
CA LYS A 189 11.22 -2.13 9.08
C LYS A 189 12.20 -2.18 7.91
N ASN A 190 13.49 -2.09 8.21
CA ASN A 190 14.57 -2.08 7.22
C ASN A 190 14.68 -3.39 6.45
N TYR A 191 14.21 -4.49 7.03
CA TYR A 191 14.21 -5.80 6.42
C TYR A 191 13.03 -5.92 5.44
N PHE A 192 11.82 -5.61 5.89
CA PHE A 192 10.60 -5.72 5.07
C PHE A 192 10.50 -4.69 3.95
N ARG A 193 11.15 -3.53 4.11
CA ARG A 193 11.24 -2.49 3.07
C ARG A 193 11.97 -3.01 1.82
N SER A 194 13.04 -3.79 1.99
CA SER A 194 13.88 -4.25 0.87
C SER A 194 13.57 -5.69 0.45
N GLU A 195 12.96 -5.85 -0.74
CA GLU A 195 12.72 -7.18 -1.32
C GLU A 195 14.02 -7.99 -1.49
N ARG A 196 15.15 -7.32 -1.73
CA ARG A 196 16.44 -7.99 -1.88
C ARG A 196 16.87 -8.70 -0.59
N ARG A 197 16.59 -8.10 0.58
CA ARG A 197 16.91 -8.69 1.88
C ARG A 197 16.01 -9.90 2.17
N ILE A 198 14.72 -9.75 1.90
CA ILE A 198 13.75 -10.86 1.96
C ILE A 198 14.21 -12.04 1.10
N MET A 199 14.58 -11.76 -0.14
CA MET A 199 15.07 -12.79 -1.07
C MET A 199 16.32 -13.50 -0.57
N ARG A 200 17.30 -12.76 -0.02
CA ARG A 200 18.50 -13.38 0.56
C ARG A 200 18.16 -14.33 1.69
N LEU A 201 17.25 -13.96 2.60
CA LEU A 201 16.84 -14.86 3.67
C LEU A 201 16.16 -16.11 3.11
N ILE A 202 15.26 -15.96 2.12
CA ILE A 202 14.61 -17.12 1.49
C ILE A 202 15.67 -18.06 0.91
N PHE A 203 16.68 -17.54 0.20
CA PHE A 203 17.78 -18.36 -0.32
C PHE A 203 18.60 -19.04 0.78
N VAL A 204 18.90 -18.34 1.88
CA VAL A 204 19.62 -18.92 3.02
C VAL A 204 18.80 -20.04 3.66
N LEU A 205 17.50 -19.83 3.89
CA LEU A 205 16.60 -20.83 4.45
C LEU A 205 16.47 -22.05 3.53
N THR A 206 16.31 -21.83 2.22
CA THR A 206 16.30 -22.92 1.24
C THR A 206 17.63 -23.68 1.24
N ALA A 207 18.77 -23.00 1.26
CA ALA A 207 20.08 -23.63 1.30
C ALA A 207 20.28 -24.51 2.54
N LEU A 208 19.81 -24.07 3.71
CA LEU A 208 19.84 -24.88 4.94
C LEU A 208 19.05 -26.18 4.80
N VAL A 209 17.88 -26.13 4.15
CA VAL A 209 17.12 -27.36 3.90
C VAL A 209 17.76 -28.20 2.80
N MET A 210 18.46 -27.62 1.84
CA MET A 210 19.23 -28.40 0.86
C MET A 210 20.35 -29.20 1.52
N ILE A 211 20.97 -28.66 2.58
CA ILE A 211 21.93 -29.42 3.39
C ILE A 211 21.24 -30.61 4.05
N TYR A 212 20.03 -30.42 4.60
CA TYR A 212 19.25 -31.54 5.16
C TYR A 212 18.95 -32.61 4.10
N VAL A 213 18.49 -32.22 2.90
CA VAL A 213 18.20 -33.17 1.81
C VAL A 213 19.47 -33.91 1.38
N LEU A 214 20.61 -33.23 1.32
CA LEU A 214 21.89 -33.86 1.03
C LEU A 214 22.28 -34.89 2.09
N VAL A 215 22.09 -34.58 3.38
CA VAL A 215 22.33 -35.53 4.47
C VAL A 215 21.43 -36.76 4.35
N VAL A 216 20.13 -36.56 4.09
CA VAL A 216 19.19 -37.66 3.84
C VAL A 216 19.65 -38.53 2.67
N GLN A 217 20.08 -37.92 1.57
CA GLN A 217 20.57 -38.63 0.38
C GLN A 217 21.84 -39.48 0.66
N ILE A 218 22.70 -39.04 1.58
CA ILE A 218 23.91 -39.77 1.98
C ILE A 218 23.55 -40.95 2.89
N LEU A 219 22.63 -40.73 3.84
CA LEU A 219 22.30 -41.69 4.89
C LEU A 219 21.34 -42.79 4.40
N ASP A 220 20.34 -42.46 3.61
CA ASP A 220 19.32 -43.41 3.16
C ASP A 220 19.70 -44.03 1.79
N PRO A 221 19.89 -45.37 1.70
CA PRO A 221 20.07 -46.05 0.43
C PRO A 221 18.94 -45.82 -0.59
N GLY A 222 17.71 -45.58 -0.13
CA GLY A 222 16.53 -45.33 -0.98
C GLY A 222 16.62 -44.09 -1.86
N PHE A 223 17.51 -43.14 -1.54
CA PHE A 223 17.69 -41.89 -2.29
C PHE A 223 19.09 -41.72 -2.88
N ARG A 224 19.91 -42.78 -2.94
CA ARG A 224 21.25 -42.71 -3.54
C ARG A 224 21.17 -42.48 -5.06
N ILE A 225 22.19 -41.80 -5.60
CA ILE A 225 22.32 -41.58 -7.06
C ILE A 225 22.77 -42.87 -7.76
N VAL A 226 23.59 -43.68 -7.09
CA VAL A 226 24.09 -44.96 -7.63
C VAL A 226 24.11 -46.00 -6.49
N PRO A 227 23.37 -47.12 -6.60
CA PRO A 227 22.34 -47.41 -7.62
C PRO A 227 21.11 -46.50 -7.48
N THR A 228 20.45 -46.18 -8.59
CA THR A 228 19.24 -45.34 -8.60
C THR A 228 18.01 -46.17 -8.24
N GLU A 229 17.41 -45.88 -7.10
CA GLU A 229 16.10 -46.42 -6.77
C GLU A 229 14.98 -45.67 -7.50
N MET A 230 14.01 -46.45 -7.99
CA MET A 230 12.87 -45.96 -8.77
C MET A 230 11.53 -46.08 -8.02
N LEU A 231 11.53 -46.78 -6.88
CA LEU A 231 10.37 -47.03 -6.03
C LEU A 231 10.41 -46.11 -4.82
N CYS A 232 9.72 -44.98 -4.91
CA CYS A 232 9.77 -43.94 -3.90
C CYS A 232 8.60 -44.13 -2.93
N TYR A 233 8.89 -44.67 -1.75
CA TYR A 233 7.90 -44.78 -0.68
C TYR A 233 7.80 -43.46 0.09
N PHE A 234 6.61 -43.19 0.65
CA PHE A 234 6.43 -42.09 1.57
C PHE A 234 6.98 -42.50 2.94
N VAL A 235 8.27 -42.25 3.15
CA VAL A 235 9.02 -42.59 4.36
C VAL A 235 9.39 -41.33 5.16
N TRP A 236 10.08 -41.48 6.30
CA TRP A 236 10.36 -40.41 7.27
C TRP A 236 11.19 -39.26 6.68
N GLU A 237 11.86 -39.50 5.57
CA GLU A 237 12.63 -38.58 4.74
C GLU A 237 11.76 -37.43 4.22
N PHE A 238 10.44 -37.65 4.04
CA PHE A 238 9.45 -36.61 3.73
C PHE A 238 8.86 -35.92 4.97
N GLY A 239 9.26 -36.36 6.18
CA GLY A 239 8.74 -35.88 7.45
C GLY A 239 8.90 -34.36 7.64
N LEU A 240 10.02 -33.78 7.21
CA LEU A 240 10.23 -32.33 7.30
C LEU A 240 9.29 -31.55 6.37
N ILE A 241 9.09 -32.00 5.13
CA ILE A 241 8.08 -31.41 4.23
C ILE A 241 6.69 -31.49 4.87
N LEU A 242 6.32 -32.68 5.37
CA LEU A 242 5.01 -32.90 5.96
C LEU A 242 4.79 -32.00 7.18
N ALA A 243 5.79 -31.87 8.05
CA ALA A 243 5.76 -30.97 9.19
C ALA A 243 5.57 -29.51 8.77
N ILE A 244 6.24 -29.07 7.69
CA ILE A 244 6.09 -27.71 7.15
C ILE A 244 4.69 -27.51 6.56
N ILE A 245 4.15 -28.48 5.81
CA ILE A 245 2.79 -28.42 5.27
C ILE A 245 1.76 -28.33 6.40
N ILE A 246 1.90 -29.16 7.44
CA ILE A 246 1.02 -29.16 8.62
C ILE A 246 1.13 -27.81 9.35
N ALA A 247 2.34 -27.37 9.69
CA ALA A 247 2.56 -26.10 10.39
C ALA A 247 1.96 -24.92 9.60
N ASN A 248 2.14 -24.91 8.29
CA ASN A 248 1.57 -23.87 7.43
C ASN A 248 0.03 -23.90 7.43
N SER A 249 -0.55 -25.09 7.26
CA SER A 249 -2.00 -25.25 7.11
C SER A 249 -2.76 -24.98 8.40
N PHE A 250 -2.22 -25.39 9.55
CA PHE A 250 -2.92 -25.37 10.84
C PHE A 250 -2.46 -24.26 11.79
N VAL A 251 -1.27 -23.69 11.62
CA VAL A 251 -0.74 -22.66 12.54
C VAL A 251 -0.50 -21.35 11.81
N VAL A 252 0.35 -21.35 10.78
CA VAL A 252 0.80 -20.11 10.14
C VAL A 252 -0.32 -19.44 9.36
N PHE A 253 -1.02 -20.14 8.46
CA PHE A 253 -2.07 -19.51 7.65
C PHE A 253 -3.30 -19.09 8.45
N PRO A 254 -3.82 -19.86 9.43
CA PRO A 254 -4.89 -19.37 10.29
C PRO A 254 -4.50 -18.09 11.04
N PHE A 255 -3.28 -18.01 11.58
CA PHE A 255 -2.77 -16.80 12.23
C PHE A 255 -2.68 -15.61 11.25
N LEU A 256 -2.13 -15.83 10.06
CA LEU A 256 -2.01 -14.79 9.03
C LEU A 256 -3.38 -14.35 8.50
N LEU A 257 -4.33 -15.26 8.33
CA LEU A 257 -5.71 -14.97 7.95
C LEU A 257 -6.40 -14.07 8.98
N ALA A 258 -6.25 -14.37 10.27
CA ALA A 258 -6.79 -13.54 11.34
C ALA A 258 -6.22 -12.10 11.28
N LYS A 259 -4.94 -11.94 10.92
CA LYS A 259 -4.33 -10.62 10.71
C LYS A 259 -4.80 -9.92 9.45
N LEU A 260 -5.01 -10.65 8.35
CA LEU A 260 -5.49 -10.11 7.08
C LEU A 260 -6.96 -9.70 7.13
N TRP A 261 -7.78 -10.35 7.96
CA TRP A 261 -9.24 -10.20 7.95
C TRP A 261 -9.73 -8.76 8.17
N HIS A 262 -9.05 -8.00 9.04
CA HIS A 262 -9.48 -6.64 9.40
C HIS A 262 -8.86 -5.53 8.55
N ILE A 263 -8.01 -5.87 7.59
CA ILE A 263 -7.32 -4.87 6.77
C ILE A 263 -8.22 -4.45 5.61
N LYS A 264 -8.41 -3.14 5.39
CA LYS A 264 -9.05 -2.63 4.17
C LYS A 264 -7.96 -2.29 3.17
N ASP A 265 -8.15 -2.68 1.92
CA ASP A 265 -7.16 -2.53 0.84
C ASP A 265 -7.89 -2.17 -0.46
N GLY A 266 -7.48 -1.08 -1.09
CA GLY A 266 -8.07 -0.59 -2.34
C GLY A 266 -7.64 -1.35 -3.60
N TYR A 267 -6.60 -2.18 -3.54
CA TYR A 267 -6.09 -2.96 -4.69
C TYR A 267 -6.57 -4.42 -4.72
N GLY A 268 -7.32 -4.86 -3.71
CA GLY A 268 -7.79 -6.25 -3.60
C GLY A 268 -6.68 -7.28 -3.33
N ILE A 269 -5.46 -6.87 -3.01
CA ILE A 269 -4.34 -7.75 -2.64
C ILE A 269 -4.71 -8.59 -1.43
N ARG A 270 -5.39 -8.00 -0.44
CA ARG A 270 -5.92 -8.74 0.72
C ARG A 270 -6.77 -9.95 0.28
N GLN A 271 -7.75 -9.74 -0.58
CA GLN A 271 -8.72 -10.78 -0.94
C GLN A 271 -8.03 -11.95 -1.65
N GLU A 272 -7.07 -11.66 -2.50
CA GLU A 272 -6.26 -12.67 -3.19
C GLU A 272 -5.39 -13.46 -2.21
N LEU A 273 -4.74 -12.80 -1.25
CA LEU A 273 -3.92 -13.47 -0.23
C LEU A 273 -4.79 -14.37 0.65
N ILE A 274 -5.99 -13.93 1.04
CA ILE A 274 -6.96 -14.74 1.79
C ILE A 274 -7.38 -15.96 0.96
N MET A 275 -7.77 -15.76 -0.30
CA MET A 275 -8.16 -16.84 -1.20
C MET A 275 -7.02 -17.86 -1.35
N CYS A 276 -5.78 -17.40 -1.54
CA CYS A 276 -4.62 -18.29 -1.66
C CYS A 276 -4.33 -19.06 -0.38
N CYS A 277 -4.47 -18.44 0.80
CA CYS A 277 -4.31 -19.15 2.08
C CYS A 277 -5.36 -20.26 2.23
N VAL A 278 -6.64 -19.94 1.96
CA VAL A 278 -7.73 -20.92 2.05
C VAL A 278 -7.53 -22.07 1.08
N MET A 279 -7.22 -21.76 -0.19
CA MET A 279 -6.98 -22.76 -1.22
C MET A 279 -5.76 -23.63 -0.92
N PHE A 280 -4.67 -23.05 -0.42
CA PHE A 280 -3.48 -23.81 -0.07
C PHE A 280 -3.71 -24.71 1.14
N SER A 281 -4.37 -24.21 2.20
CA SER A 281 -4.69 -25.03 3.37
C SER A 281 -5.65 -26.18 3.03
N SER A 282 -6.70 -25.95 2.25
CA SER A 282 -7.67 -26.99 1.89
C SER A 282 -7.02 -28.11 1.05
N THR A 283 -6.24 -27.74 0.04
CA THR A 283 -5.52 -28.70 -0.81
C THR A 283 -4.37 -29.41 -0.07
N SER A 284 -3.74 -28.75 0.91
CA SER A 284 -2.76 -29.39 1.79
C SER A 284 -3.40 -30.45 2.69
N ILE A 285 -4.58 -30.19 3.23
CA ILE A 285 -5.35 -31.19 4.00
C ILE A 285 -5.69 -32.38 3.12
N ILE A 286 -6.16 -32.15 1.88
CA ILE A 286 -6.42 -33.23 0.91
C ILE A 286 -5.13 -34.02 0.62
N THR A 287 -4.00 -33.33 0.41
CA THR A 287 -2.69 -33.96 0.19
C THR A 287 -2.29 -34.86 1.36
N ILE A 288 -2.50 -34.41 2.60
CA ILE A 288 -2.18 -35.19 3.81
C ILE A 288 -3.08 -36.43 3.89
N ILE A 289 -4.40 -36.27 3.73
CA ILE A 289 -5.36 -37.39 3.75
C ILE A 289 -5.00 -38.43 2.69
N TRP A 290 -4.70 -37.97 1.46
CA TRP A 290 -4.36 -38.83 0.34
C TRP A 290 -3.00 -39.52 0.50
N GLY A 291 -2.06 -38.90 1.22
CA GLY A 291 -0.77 -39.50 1.55
C GLY A 291 -0.84 -40.53 2.68
N LEU A 292 -1.77 -40.36 3.64
CA LEU A 292 -1.91 -41.24 4.80
C LEU A 292 -2.84 -42.44 4.55
N VAL A 293 -3.83 -42.29 3.67
CA VAL A 293 -4.82 -43.33 3.35
C VAL A 293 -4.72 -43.66 1.86
N PRO A 294 -3.73 -44.47 1.44
CA PRO A 294 -3.63 -44.89 0.05
C PRO A 294 -4.85 -45.74 -0.32
N GLY A 295 -5.73 -45.18 -1.16
CA GLY A 295 -6.89 -45.87 -1.71
C GLY A 295 -6.60 -46.49 -3.09
N PRO A 296 -7.54 -47.26 -3.69
CA PRO A 296 -7.40 -47.83 -5.04
C PRO A 296 -7.00 -46.80 -6.12
N HIS A 297 -7.37 -45.53 -5.93
CA HIS A 297 -7.10 -44.45 -6.87
C HIS A 297 -5.72 -43.80 -6.72
N SER A 298 -4.92 -44.17 -5.70
CA SER A 298 -3.57 -43.62 -5.51
C SER A 298 -2.60 -44.00 -6.65
N ASN A 299 -2.93 -45.06 -7.40
CA ASN A 299 -2.19 -45.49 -8.58
C ASN A 299 -2.35 -44.54 -9.78
N VAL A 300 -3.39 -43.69 -9.79
CA VAL A 300 -3.64 -42.72 -10.87
C VAL A 300 -3.30 -41.30 -10.41
N LEU A 301 -3.66 -40.95 -9.18
CA LEU A 301 -3.40 -39.65 -8.58
C LEU A 301 -2.55 -39.81 -7.32
N SER A 302 -1.28 -39.40 -7.42
CA SER A 302 -0.41 -39.31 -6.25
C SER A 302 -0.77 -38.12 -5.36
N ALA A 303 -0.31 -38.13 -4.11
CA ALA A 303 -0.41 -36.97 -3.23
C ALA A 303 0.26 -35.71 -3.84
N MET A 304 1.33 -35.89 -4.63
CA MET A 304 1.99 -34.78 -5.33
C MET A 304 1.10 -34.11 -6.38
N SER A 305 0.15 -34.83 -6.98
CA SER A 305 -0.83 -34.26 -7.91
C SER A 305 -1.71 -33.22 -7.21
N TRP A 306 -2.20 -33.52 -6.01
CA TRP A 306 -3.01 -32.58 -5.23
C TRP A 306 -2.23 -31.33 -4.82
N THR A 307 -0.95 -31.49 -4.48
CA THR A 307 -0.06 -30.35 -4.25
C THR A 307 0.18 -29.54 -5.53
N SER A 308 0.27 -30.18 -6.70
CA SER A 308 0.41 -29.47 -7.98
C SER A 308 -0.83 -28.64 -8.31
N VAL A 309 -2.02 -29.17 -8.04
CA VAL A 309 -3.29 -28.43 -8.15
C VAL A 309 -3.29 -27.22 -7.22
N SER A 310 -2.82 -27.39 -5.98
CA SER A 310 -2.63 -26.28 -5.02
C SER A 310 -1.73 -25.18 -5.58
N PHE A 311 -0.57 -25.55 -6.10
CA PHE A 311 0.42 -24.61 -6.63
C PHE A 311 -0.12 -23.87 -7.85
N PHE A 312 -0.86 -24.55 -8.72
CA PHE A 312 -1.53 -23.91 -9.84
C PHE A 312 -2.65 -22.97 -9.38
N ALA A 313 -3.46 -23.35 -8.38
CA ALA A 313 -4.50 -22.49 -7.83
C ALA A 313 -3.92 -21.20 -7.19
N VAL A 314 -2.81 -21.32 -6.47
CA VAL A 314 -2.10 -20.16 -5.92
C VAL A 314 -1.50 -19.30 -7.04
N HIS A 315 -0.89 -19.91 -8.08
CA HIS A 315 -0.40 -19.17 -9.25
C HIS A 315 -1.53 -18.43 -9.98
N TYR A 316 -2.70 -19.05 -10.08
CA TYR A 316 -3.89 -18.41 -10.64
C TYR A 316 -4.27 -17.16 -9.84
N GLY A 317 -4.40 -17.26 -8.52
CA GLY A 317 -4.74 -16.12 -7.66
C GLY A 317 -3.68 -15.02 -7.59
N MET A 318 -2.40 -15.39 -7.63
CA MET A 318 -1.28 -14.45 -7.43
C MET A 318 -0.74 -13.83 -8.72
N VAL A 319 -1.00 -14.43 -9.88
CA VAL A 319 -0.42 -14.02 -11.17
C VAL A 319 -1.50 -13.83 -12.23
N ILE A 320 -2.35 -14.83 -12.46
CA ILE A 320 -3.32 -14.81 -13.56
C ILE A 320 -4.44 -13.82 -13.28
N GLN A 321 -5.09 -13.88 -12.12
CA GLN A 321 -6.16 -12.97 -11.75
C GLN A 321 -5.71 -11.49 -11.77
N PRO A 322 -4.56 -11.11 -11.17
CA PRO A 322 -4.07 -9.73 -11.24
C PRO A 322 -3.73 -9.28 -12.65
N LEU A 323 -3.20 -10.19 -13.47
CA LEU A 323 -2.90 -9.93 -14.86
C LEU A 323 -4.20 -9.62 -15.63
N ILE A 324 -5.23 -10.47 -15.49
CA ILE A 324 -6.56 -10.25 -16.08
C ILE A 324 -7.11 -8.90 -15.62
N GLN A 325 -7.12 -8.63 -14.31
CA GLN A 325 -7.59 -7.36 -13.75
C GLN A 325 -6.84 -6.15 -14.33
N SER A 326 -5.55 -6.27 -14.63
CA SER A 326 -4.75 -5.19 -15.23
C SER A 326 -5.07 -4.93 -16.71
N TYR A 327 -5.68 -5.88 -17.41
CA TYR A 327 -6.14 -5.73 -18.79
C TYR A 327 -7.62 -5.34 -18.87
N THR A 328 -8.45 -5.83 -17.94
CA THR A 328 -9.88 -5.56 -17.92
C THR A 328 -10.22 -4.24 -17.23
N SER A 329 -9.44 -3.83 -16.22
CA SER A 329 -9.53 -2.49 -15.69
C SER A 329 -9.01 -1.56 -16.77
N PRO A 330 -9.84 -0.69 -17.39
CA PRO A 330 -9.30 0.38 -18.20
C PRO A 330 -8.37 1.14 -17.25
N GLU A 331 -7.06 1.00 -17.45
CA GLU A 331 -6.12 1.99 -16.95
C GLU A 331 -6.59 3.24 -17.65
N VAL A 332 -7.44 4.00 -16.95
CA VAL A 332 -7.78 5.33 -17.40
C VAL A 332 -6.49 6.09 -17.20
N ARG A 333 -5.62 5.98 -18.21
CA ARG A 333 -4.52 6.87 -18.43
C ARG A 333 -5.20 8.19 -18.70
N TYR A 334 -5.52 8.89 -17.62
CA TYR A 334 -5.66 10.32 -17.64
C TYR A 334 -4.26 10.88 -17.91
N SER A 335 -3.70 10.58 -19.09
CA SER A 335 -2.73 11.46 -19.70
C SER A 335 -3.54 12.70 -20.03
N PHE A 336 -3.56 13.64 -19.09
CA PHE A 336 -3.67 15.04 -19.46
C PHE A 336 -2.46 15.28 -20.34
N VAL A 337 -2.62 15.09 -21.65
CA VAL A 337 -1.52 15.23 -22.60
C VAL A 337 -1.22 16.71 -22.53
N GLY A 338 -0.07 17.02 -21.93
CA GLY A 338 0.34 18.39 -21.68
C GLY A 338 0.18 19.21 -22.94
N ASP A 339 -0.75 20.16 -22.90
CA ASP A 339 -0.70 21.30 -23.76
C ASP A 339 -1.39 22.48 -23.09
N ASN A 340 -0.81 23.66 -23.28
CA ASN A 340 -0.83 24.81 -22.39
C ASN A 340 -2.19 25.53 -22.21
N ASP A 341 -3.29 24.94 -22.64
CA ASP A 341 -4.61 25.54 -22.59
C ASP A 341 -5.42 24.89 -21.46
N GLY A 342 -5.78 25.65 -20.43
CA GLY A 342 -6.71 25.26 -19.35
C GLY A 342 -8.11 24.75 -19.79
N LYS A 343 -8.31 24.51 -21.09
CA LYS A 343 -9.45 23.86 -21.73
C LYS A 343 -9.54 22.35 -21.49
N GLU A 344 -8.52 21.72 -20.91
CA GLU A 344 -8.52 20.26 -20.76
C GLU A 344 -9.53 19.74 -19.72
N VAL A 345 -9.81 20.51 -18.67
CA VAL A 345 -10.89 20.18 -17.71
C VAL A 345 -12.27 20.16 -18.38
N ALA A 346 -12.45 20.92 -19.48
CA ALA A 346 -13.69 20.95 -20.24
C ALA A 346 -13.94 19.68 -21.09
N ARG A 347 -12.95 18.78 -21.21
CA ARG A 347 -13.08 17.53 -21.97
C ARG A 347 -13.41 16.30 -21.10
N LEU A 348 -13.48 16.46 -19.78
CA LEU A 348 -13.93 15.36 -18.92
C LEU A 348 -15.42 15.07 -19.17
N PRO A 349 -15.84 13.80 -19.23
CA PRO A 349 -17.26 13.44 -19.26
C PRO A 349 -18.02 14.16 -18.13
N PRO A 350 -19.27 14.63 -18.35
CA PRO A 350 -20.03 15.37 -17.33
C PRO A 350 -20.09 14.68 -15.96
N ALA A 351 -20.16 13.34 -15.95
CA ALA A 351 -20.14 12.52 -14.73
C ALA A 351 -18.82 12.61 -13.95
N GLN A 352 -17.68 12.80 -14.63
CA GLN A 352 -16.39 12.98 -13.97
C GLN A 352 -16.22 14.40 -13.43
N ILE A 353 -16.81 15.41 -14.09
CA ILE A 353 -16.78 16.79 -13.58
C ILE A 353 -17.50 16.88 -12.24
N SER A 354 -18.67 16.22 -12.09
CA SER A 354 -19.36 16.19 -10.80
C SER A 354 -18.56 15.44 -9.74
N GLN A 355 -17.95 14.30 -10.08
CA GLN A 355 -17.05 13.56 -9.18
C GLN A 355 -15.85 14.40 -8.74
N TRP A 356 -15.23 15.14 -9.65
CA TRP A 356 -14.10 16.04 -9.36
C TRP A 356 -14.52 17.16 -8.40
N ARG A 357 -15.70 17.76 -8.59
CA ARG A 357 -16.25 18.75 -7.64
C ARG A 357 -16.49 18.14 -6.27
N SER A 358 -17.08 16.95 -6.20
CA SER A 358 -17.27 16.24 -4.93
C SER A 358 -15.94 15.94 -4.24
N PHE A 359 -14.91 15.57 -5.00
CA PHE A 359 -13.55 15.39 -4.48
C PHE A 359 -12.98 16.68 -3.90
N LEU A 360 -13.07 17.81 -4.61
CA LEU A 360 -12.60 19.10 -4.10
C LEU A 360 -13.36 19.57 -2.85
N ASN A 361 -14.67 19.33 -2.80
CA ASN A 361 -15.49 19.62 -1.62
C ASN A 361 -15.02 18.77 -0.43
N MET A 362 -14.79 17.47 -0.65
CA MET A 362 -14.27 16.56 0.37
C MET A 362 -12.88 16.96 0.87
N LEU A 363 -12.03 17.50 -0.02
CA LEU A 363 -10.69 17.97 0.32
C LEU A 363 -10.70 19.31 1.09
N SER A 364 -11.78 20.09 0.94
CA SER A 364 -11.96 21.38 1.61
C SER A 364 -12.61 21.25 2.99
N ASP A 365 -13.41 20.20 3.19
CA ASP A 365 -14.05 19.86 4.47
C ASP A 365 -13.08 19.06 5.36
N PRO A 366 -12.84 19.44 6.64
CA PRO A 366 -11.97 18.68 7.55
C PRO A 366 -12.43 17.23 7.76
N VAL A 367 -13.74 16.97 7.76
CA VAL A 367 -14.27 15.61 7.92
C VAL A 367 -14.02 14.79 6.65
N GLY A 368 -14.34 15.37 5.49
CA GLY A 368 -14.01 14.79 4.19
C GLY A 368 -12.51 14.49 4.04
N LEU A 369 -11.63 15.40 4.45
CA LEU A 369 -10.18 15.22 4.37
C LEU A 369 -9.72 14.08 5.29
N ALA A 370 -10.25 13.98 6.51
CA ALA A 370 -9.94 12.87 7.42
C ALA A 370 -10.34 11.52 6.83
N GLN A 371 -11.51 11.44 6.18
CA GLN A 371 -11.95 10.26 5.47
C GLN A 371 -11.05 9.93 4.27
N LEU A 372 -10.62 10.95 3.51
CA LEU A 372 -9.74 10.77 2.35
C LEU A 372 -8.35 10.28 2.77
N LYS A 373 -7.84 10.71 3.94
CA LYS A 373 -6.61 10.14 4.53
C LYS A 373 -6.76 8.67 4.85
N LEU A 374 -7.90 8.27 5.44
CA LEU A 374 -8.17 6.87 5.74
C LEU A 374 -8.19 6.05 4.45
N TRP A 375 -8.82 6.54 3.39
CA TRP A 375 -8.78 5.91 2.06
C TRP A 375 -7.37 5.86 1.46
N ALA A 376 -6.60 6.94 1.56
CA ALA A 376 -5.23 6.99 1.07
C ALA A 376 -4.33 5.96 1.76
N SER A 377 -4.55 5.69 3.06
CA SER A 377 -3.85 4.61 3.78
C SER A 377 -4.20 3.21 3.27
N GLN A 378 -5.44 2.99 2.84
CA GLN A 378 -5.91 1.73 2.26
C GLN A 378 -5.39 1.54 0.83
N CYS A 379 -5.10 2.64 0.12
CA CYS A 379 -4.51 2.66 -1.21
C CYS A 379 -2.98 2.83 -1.20
N PHE A 380 -2.31 2.74 -0.05
CA PHE A 380 -0.85 2.88 0.08
C PHE A 380 -0.29 4.17 -0.56
N CYS A 381 -1.07 5.26 -0.54
CA CYS A 381 -0.76 6.54 -1.17
C CYS A 381 -0.80 7.69 -0.15
N THR A 382 -0.40 7.43 1.09
CA THR A 382 -0.52 8.40 2.21
C THR A 382 0.34 9.64 1.99
N GLU A 383 1.49 9.49 1.35
CA GLU A 383 2.38 10.61 1.01
C GLU A 383 1.70 11.67 0.15
N LEU A 384 0.74 11.31 -0.69
CA LEU A 384 0.03 12.25 -1.55
C LEU A 384 -0.86 13.21 -0.74
N LEU A 385 -1.53 12.69 0.30
CA LEU A 385 -2.38 13.51 1.17
C LEU A 385 -1.55 14.36 2.12
N VAL A 386 -0.49 13.79 2.69
CA VAL A 386 0.42 14.52 3.57
C VAL A 386 1.12 15.66 2.80
N PHE A 387 1.48 15.42 1.53
CA PHE A 387 1.99 16.48 0.65
C PHE A 387 0.99 17.64 0.51
N ILE A 388 -0.29 17.33 0.24
CA ILE A 388 -1.32 18.35 0.03
C ILE A 388 -1.48 19.23 1.27
N GLU A 389 -1.54 18.63 2.47
CA GLU A 389 -1.71 19.38 3.71
C GLU A 389 -0.51 20.27 4.01
N GLU A 390 0.70 19.72 3.94
CA GLU A 390 1.91 20.51 4.20
C GLU A 390 2.13 21.59 3.13
N TYR A 391 1.64 21.36 1.91
CA TYR A 391 1.64 22.39 0.88
C TYR A 391 0.70 23.55 1.20
N GLN A 392 -0.49 23.26 1.74
CA GLN A 392 -1.39 24.32 2.21
C GLN A 392 -0.77 25.10 3.37
N ASP A 393 -0.14 24.41 4.31
CA ASP A 393 0.53 25.05 5.43
C ASP A 393 1.68 25.94 4.95
N LEU A 394 2.45 25.49 3.95
CA LEU A 394 3.47 26.29 3.29
C LEU A 394 2.88 27.56 2.66
N LYS A 395 1.75 27.46 1.96
CA LYS A 395 1.06 28.62 1.36
C LYS A 395 0.48 29.57 2.40
N ARG A 396 -0.07 29.05 3.51
CA ARG A 396 -0.52 29.87 4.65
C ARG A 396 0.65 30.61 5.29
N PHE A 397 1.78 29.93 5.47
CA PHE A 397 2.99 30.54 5.99
C PHE A 397 3.51 31.66 5.08
N LEU A 398 3.51 31.44 3.76
CA LEU A 398 3.84 32.45 2.76
C LEU A 398 2.89 33.67 2.85
N ALA A 399 1.57 33.45 2.88
CA ALA A 399 0.57 34.50 2.95
C ALA A 399 0.65 35.33 4.25
N ASN A 400 0.96 34.69 5.37
CA ASN A 400 1.18 35.38 6.65
C ASN A 400 2.48 36.21 6.66
N THR A 401 3.50 35.76 5.93
CA THR A 401 4.78 36.46 5.81
C THR A 401 4.67 37.67 4.88
N TYR A 402 3.88 37.54 3.81
CA TYR A 402 3.62 38.59 2.83
C TYR A 402 2.11 38.86 2.73
N PRO A 403 1.53 39.59 3.69
CA PRO A 403 0.13 39.96 3.60
C PRO A 403 -0.10 40.77 2.32
N PRO A 404 -1.20 40.51 1.58
CA PRO A 404 -1.49 41.25 0.36
C PRO A 404 -1.55 42.76 0.66
N PRO A 405 -1.04 43.62 -0.24
CA PRO A 405 -1.12 45.05 -0.04
C PRO A 405 -2.59 45.45 0.14
N PRO A 406 -2.89 46.38 1.08
CA PRO A 406 -4.27 46.82 1.31
C PRO A 406 -4.87 47.30 0.00
N ARG A 407 -6.07 46.80 -0.35
CA ARG A 407 -6.70 47.12 -1.64
C ARG A 407 -6.83 48.64 -1.79
N PRO A 408 -6.24 49.25 -2.83
CA PRO A 408 -6.39 50.68 -3.09
C PRO A 408 -7.85 50.96 -3.45
N GLY A 409 -8.62 51.48 -2.49
CA GLY A 409 -10.05 51.75 -2.68
C GLY A 409 -10.91 51.59 -1.44
N HIS A 410 -10.45 50.90 -0.39
CA HIS A 410 -11.04 51.05 0.94
C HIS A 410 -10.47 52.32 1.59
N LEU A 411 -10.88 53.48 1.07
CA LEU A 411 -10.85 54.72 1.83
C LEU A 411 -11.55 54.42 3.15
N ALA A 412 -10.84 54.63 4.26
CA ALA A 412 -11.39 54.59 5.59
C ALA A 412 -12.53 55.62 5.69
N THR A 413 -13.75 55.21 5.38
CA THR A 413 -14.98 55.92 5.72
C THR A 413 -15.12 55.82 7.24
N GLY A 414 -14.47 56.72 7.98
CA GLY A 414 -14.59 56.70 9.44
C GLY A 414 -13.63 57.60 10.21
N ALA A 415 -13.60 58.89 9.92
CA ALA A 415 -13.18 59.91 10.89
C ALA A 415 -13.81 61.26 10.55
N ASP A 416 -15.15 61.33 10.54
CA ASP A 416 -15.91 62.57 10.74
C ASP A 416 -17.28 62.21 11.31
N THR A 417 -17.29 61.77 12.56
CA THR A 417 -18.49 61.76 13.39
C THR A 417 -18.61 63.16 14.00
N ILE A 418 -19.36 64.04 13.32
CA ILE A 418 -19.77 65.32 13.88
C ILE A 418 -20.64 65.05 15.12
N PRO A 419 -20.34 65.63 16.29
CA PRO A 419 -21.18 65.50 17.47
C PRO A 419 -22.46 66.31 17.25
N TYR A 420 -23.61 65.63 17.13
CA TYR A 420 -24.91 66.29 17.20
C TYR A 420 -25.23 66.64 18.66
N PRO A 421 -25.75 67.85 18.94
CA PRO A 421 -26.18 68.22 20.28
C PRO A 421 -27.43 67.44 20.66
N GLU A 422 -27.37 66.88 21.86
CA GLU A 422 -28.46 66.31 22.62
C GLU A 422 -29.54 67.37 22.87
N ASP A 423 -30.76 67.15 22.39
CA ASP A 423 -31.94 67.82 22.94
C ASP A 423 -33.20 66.95 22.78
N SER A 424 -33.86 66.75 23.93
CA SER A 424 -35.29 66.45 24.12
C SER A 424 -35.83 64.99 24.11
N PRO A 425 -36.95 64.72 24.83
CA PRO A 425 -36.97 63.66 25.84
C PRO A 425 -37.98 62.51 25.58
N ARG A 426 -37.80 61.44 26.38
CA ARG A 426 -38.81 60.45 26.86
C ARG A 426 -39.81 59.91 25.83
N ARG A 427 -39.70 58.60 25.55
CA ARG A 427 -40.84 57.67 25.78
C ARG A 427 -40.34 56.24 25.98
N GLY A 428 -40.70 55.66 27.11
CA GLY A 428 -40.30 54.32 27.50
C GLY A 428 -41.01 53.23 26.70
N SER A 429 -40.34 52.09 26.61
CA SER A 429 -40.96 50.79 26.43
C SER A 429 -39.98 49.73 26.93
N SER A 430 -40.32 49.18 28.09
CA SER A 430 -39.75 48.02 28.75
C SER A 430 -39.66 46.80 27.84
N SER A 431 -38.59 46.01 27.94
CA SER A 431 -38.68 44.58 28.31
C SER A 431 -37.31 43.90 28.44
N HIS A 432 -37.09 43.38 29.65
CA HIS A 432 -36.38 42.16 30.03
C HIS A 432 -34.94 41.90 29.57
N SER A 433 -34.03 42.24 30.49
CA SER A 433 -32.77 41.53 30.73
C SER A 433 -33.01 40.11 31.28
N MET A 434 -32.36 39.11 30.68
CA MET A 434 -31.86 37.95 31.42
C MET A 434 -30.35 37.87 31.20
N ALA A 435 -29.61 38.16 32.26
CA ALA A 435 -28.23 37.77 32.40
C ALA A 435 -28.19 36.29 32.84
N LEU A 436 -27.25 35.52 32.29
CA LEU A 436 -26.81 34.29 32.93
C LEU A 436 -25.32 34.06 32.64
N SER A 437 -24.58 34.08 33.73
CA SER A 437 -23.23 33.57 33.92
C SER A 437 -23.24 32.03 33.90
N GLY A 438 -22.13 31.41 33.54
CA GLY A 438 -21.87 29.99 33.77
C GLY A 438 -20.66 29.54 32.96
N ASP A 439 -19.49 29.51 33.58
CA ASP A 439 -18.89 28.30 34.18
C ASP A 439 -18.39 27.29 33.15
N LEU A 440 -17.06 27.26 33.02
CA LEU A 440 -16.28 26.25 32.33
C LEU A 440 -16.21 25.00 33.21
N SER A 441 -16.96 23.96 32.83
CA SER A 441 -16.88 22.61 33.39
C SER A 441 -16.72 21.60 32.25
N GLU A 442 -15.50 21.08 32.13
CA GLU A 442 -15.20 19.64 32.15
C GLU A 442 -16.21 18.69 31.46
N TYR A 443 -15.91 18.29 30.21
CA TYR A 443 -16.59 17.15 29.58
C TYR A 443 -15.87 15.84 29.91
N ALA A 444 -16.34 15.18 30.96
CA ALA A 444 -16.18 13.74 31.16
C ALA A 444 -17.31 12.99 30.42
N VAL A 445 -16.95 12.05 29.56
CA VAL A 445 -17.90 11.14 28.88
C VAL A 445 -18.26 10.02 29.86
N PRO A 446 -19.56 9.75 30.15
CA PRO A 446 -19.94 8.65 31.02
C PRO A 446 -19.91 7.32 30.25
N LEU A 447 -19.17 6.36 30.80
CA LEU A 447 -19.27 4.94 30.46
C LEU A 447 -20.53 4.37 31.11
N THR A 448 -21.49 3.94 30.30
CA THR A 448 -22.58 3.07 30.77
C THR A 448 -22.10 1.61 30.84
N PRO A 449 -22.47 0.86 31.90
CA PRO A 449 -22.00 -0.50 32.12
C PRO A 449 -22.81 -1.52 31.31
N MET A 450 -22.12 -2.43 30.63
CA MET A 450 -22.73 -3.65 30.11
C MET A 450 -23.00 -4.64 31.25
N SER A 451 -24.20 -5.21 31.28
CA SER A 451 -24.55 -6.40 32.06
C SER A 451 -25.47 -7.31 31.21
N PRO A 452 -25.68 -8.59 31.57
CA PRO A 452 -25.05 -9.68 30.86
C PRO A 452 -26.04 -10.53 30.05
N ALA A 453 -25.46 -11.37 29.20
CA ALA A 453 -26.11 -12.30 28.30
C ALA A 453 -27.15 -13.23 28.96
N LYS A 454 -28.20 -13.54 28.19
CA LYS A 454 -29.00 -14.77 28.31
C LYS A 454 -29.14 -15.46 26.94
N PRO A 455 -29.30 -16.80 26.91
CA PRO A 455 -28.88 -17.63 25.79
C PRO A 455 -30.01 -18.08 24.85
N LEU A 456 -29.57 -18.40 23.61
CA LEU A 456 -30.06 -19.41 22.64
C LEU A 456 -31.56 -19.66 22.51
N GLY A 457 -32.10 -19.23 21.36
CA GLY A 457 -33.30 -19.79 20.73
C GLY A 457 -33.01 -20.07 19.25
N ALA A 458 -33.20 -21.31 18.84
CA ALA A 458 -33.05 -21.80 17.47
C ALA A 458 -34.20 -21.31 16.57
N GLY A 459 -33.91 -20.98 15.31
CA GLY A 459 -34.95 -20.77 14.30
C GLY A 459 -34.49 -20.16 12.97
N SER A 460 -34.52 -21.01 11.93
CA SER A 460 -34.83 -20.74 10.50
C SER A 460 -33.92 -19.83 9.63
N PRO A 461 -33.64 -20.20 8.36
CA PRO A 461 -32.86 -19.39 7.43
C PRO A 461 -33.76 -18.40 6.69
N SER A 462 -33.68 -17.12 7.04
CA SER A 462 -34.35 -16.04 6.31
C SER A 462 -33.33 -15.05 5.74
N GLU A 463 -33.36 -14.93 4.42
CA GLU A 463 -33.07 -13.76 3.58
C GLU A 463 -32.15 -12.67 4.16
N LEU A 464 -30.94 -12.60 3.59
CA LEU A 464 -30.05 -11.44 3.67
C LEU A 464 -30.72 -10.22 3.01
N LYS A 465 -31.32 -9.35 3.82
CA LYS A 465 -31.59 -7.95 3.44
C LYS A 465 -30.27 -7.20 3.25
N PRO A 466 -30.12 -6.39 2.18
CA PRO A 466 -28.96 -5.53 2.03
C PRO A 466 -28.96 -4.43 3.09
N PHE A 467 -27.81 -4.26 3.75
CA PHE A 467 -27.50 -3.18 4.68
C PHE A 467 -27.49 -1.85 3.90
N ASN A 468 -28.62 -1.15 3.89
CA ASN A 468 -28.73 0.23 3.41
C ASN A 468 -28.57 1.16 4.62
N GLU A 469 -27.33 1.41 5.01
CA GLU A 469 -26.99 2.42 6.01
C GLU A 469 -26.97 3.77 5.30
N LYS A 470 -28.13 4.46 5.33
CA LYS A 470 -28.23 5.87 4.94
C LYS A 470 -27.40 6.68 5.94
N TYR A 471 -26.24 7.15 5.52
CA TYR A 471 -25.58 8.28 6.15
C TYR A 471 -26.46 9.52 5.93
N THR A 472 -27.25 9.88 6.93
CA THR A 472 -27.89 11.19 7.02
C THR A 472 -26.80 12.21 7.34
N PHE A 473 -26.50 13.07 6.37
CA PHE A 473 -25.72 14.28 6.59
C PHE A 473 -26.44 15.14 7.64
N VAL A 474 -25.71 15.50 8.69
CA VAL A 474 -26.13 16.55 9.63
C VAL A 474 -25.87 17.88 8.95
N ASP A 475 -26.93 18.64 8.68
CA ASP A 475 -26.81 20.05 8.31
C ASP A 475 -26.23 20.80 9.50
N VAL A 476 -24.96 21.19 9.40
CA VAL A 476 -24.31 22.10 10.33
C VAL A 476 -24.41 23.51 9.74
N GLU A 477 -25.50 24.20 10.08
CA GLU A 477 -25.69 25.65 9.86
C GLU A 477 -24.71 26.45 10.74
N SER A 478 -23.41 26.46 10.40
CA SER A 478 -22.43 27.50 10.77
C SER A 478 -21.01 27.05 10.34
N SER A 479 -20.77 26.99 9.03
CA SER A 479 -19.44 26.69 8.46
C SER A 479 -18.94 27.77 7.48
N ALA A 480 -19.67 28.88 7.31
CA ALA A 480 -19.46 29.83 6.22
C ALA A 480 -18.12 30.60 6.29
N GLU A 481 -17.59 30.87 7.49
CA GLU A 481 -16.37 31.68 7.64
C GLU A 481 -15.07 30.87 7.59
N ILE A 482 -15.07 29.60 8.00
CA ILE A 482 -13.89 28.72 7.92
C ILE A 482 -13.76 28.12 6.50
N VAL A 483 -14.89 27.89 5.81
CA VAL A 483 -14.91 27.38 4.44
C VAL A 483 -14.42 28.41 3.42
N HIS A 484 -14.57 29.72 3.68
CA HIS A 484 -14.13 30.75 2.73
C HIS A 484 -12.60 30.81 2.58
N GLY A 485 -11.84 30.73 3.68
CA GLY A 485 -10.38 30.77 3.64
C GLY A 485 -9.75 29.54 2.97
N ILE A 486 -10.34 28.35 3.19
CA ILE A 486 -9.88 27.11 2.53
C ILE A 486 -10.24 27.14 1.05
N ARG A 487 -11.46 27.57 0.69
CA ARG A 487 -11.91 27.70 -0.69
C ARG A 487 -11.07 28.70 -1.49
N GLU A 488 -10.68 29.82 -0.90
CA GLU A 488 -9.78 30.80 -1.53
C GLU A 488 -8.34 30.26 -1.68
N THR A 489 -7.84 29.47 -0.73
CA THR A 489 -6.51 28.82 -0.86
C THR A 489 -6.48 27.81 -2.02
N TRP A 490 -7.60 27.14 -2.27
CA TRP A 490 -7.77 26.21 -3.40
C TRP A 490 -8.10 26.88 -4.73
N LEU A 491 -8.77 28.03 -4.69
CA LEU A 491 -9.16 28.85 -5.85
C LEU A 491 -8.20 30.02 -6.10
N LEU A 492 -6.98 30.00 -5.57
CA LEU A 492 -5.88 30.79 -6.13
C LEU A 492 -5.73 30.35 -7.59
N ALA A 493 -6.45 31.02 -8.47
CA ALA A 493 -6.39 30.85 -9.90
C ALA A 493 -4.92 30.96 -10.31
N PRO A 494 -4.44 30.16 -11.27
CA PRO A 494 -3.16 30.46 -11.89
C PRO A 494 -3.22 31.92 -12.32
N SER A 495 -2.24 32.72 -11.91
CA SER A 495 -2.03 34.06 -12.47
C SER A 495 -2.19 33.94 -13.97
N GLU A 496 -3.12 34.71 -14.56
CA GLU A 496 -3.37 34.66 -15.99
C GLU A 496 -2.03 34.72 -16.74
N PRO A 497 -1.75 33.78 -17.67
CA PRO A 497 -0.55 33.89 -18.47
C PRO A 497 -0.67 35.17 -19.29
N SER A 498 0.20 36.14 -19.01
CA SER A 498 0.33 37.32 -19.86
C SER A 498 0.58 36.84 -21.28
N THR A 499 -0.35 37.14 -22.18
CA THR A 499 -0.33 36.75 -23.60
C THR A 499 0.77 37.52 -24.33
N GLY A 500 2.03 37.14 -24.09
CA GLY A 500 3.19 37.63 -24.81
C GLY A 500 3.37 36.81 -26.08
N GLN A 501 2.93 37.35 -27.21
CA GLN A 501 3.22 36.82 -28.55
C GLN A 501 4.75 36.73 -28.74
N PHE A 502 5.29 35.52 -28.76
CA PHE A 502 6.64 35.27 -29.25
C PHE A 502 6.62 35.31 -30.77
N SER A 503 6.90 36.50 -31.32
CA SER A 503 7.34 36.65 -32.70
C SER A 503 8.87 36.79 -32.70
N ALA A 504 9.54 35.82 -33.32
CA ALA A 504 11.00 35.80 -33.40
C ALA A 504 11.50 36.92 -34.31
N SER A 505 12.10 37.95 -33.73
CA SER A 505 13.04 38.84 -34.42
C SER A 505 14.03 39.41 -33.42
N ARG A 506 15.27 38.94 -33.52
CA ARG A 506 16.44 39.51 -32.86
C ARG A 506 16.67 40.92 -33.41
N THR A 507 16.49 41.92 -32.58
CA THR A 507 17.27 43.16 -32.66
C THR A 507 17.39 43.77 -31.27
N SER A 508 18.64 43.94 -30.86
CA SER A 508 19.08 44.58 -29.63
C SER A 508 18.55 46.01 -29.53
N LEU A 509 17.68 46.27 -28.55
CA LEU A 509 17.49 47.61 -28.00
C LEU A 509 17.23 47.50 -26.49
N SER A 510 18.04 48.24 -25.75
CA SER A 510 18.01 48.42 -24.30
C SER A 510 16.75 49.21 -23.91
N THR A 511 15.62 48.52 -23.79
CA THR A 511 14.45 49.03 -23.10
C THR A 511 14.54 48.64 -21.64
N SER A 512 14.63 49.66 -20.78
CA SER A 512 14.39 49.61 -19.34
C SER A 512 12.98 49.06 -19.07
N HIS A 513 12.84 47.74 -19.11
CA HIS A 513 11.68 47.06 -18.59
C HIS A 513 11.74 47.17 -17.07
N ALA A 514 10.77 47.90 -16.50
CA ALA A 514 10.47 47.79 -15.08
C ALA A 514 10.35 46.30 -14.74
N PRO A 515 11.02 45.82 -13.67
CA PRO A 515 10.92 44.42 -13.26
C PRO A 515 9.43 44.08 -13.12
N PRO A 516 8.99 42.90 -13.58
CA PRO A 516 7.59 42.48 -13.46
C PRO A 516 7.17 42.64 -11.99
N SER A 517 6.37 43.66 -11.74
CA SER A 517 5.92 44.08 -10.42
C SER A 517 5.04 42.97 -9.86
N GLY A 518 5.59 42.15 -8.97
CA GLY A 518 4.83 41.12 -8.28
C GLY A 518 5.55 39.81 -7.99
N GLN A 519 6.82 39.64 -8.40
CA GLN A 519 7.58 38.45 -7.99
C GLN A 519 7.93 38.61 -6.50
N LEU A 520 7.18 37.92 -5.64
CA LEU A 520 7.40 37.86 -4.20
C LEU A 520 8.86 37.44 -3.96
N ASP A 521 9.66 38.35 -3.39
CA ASP A 521 11.09 38.09 -3.15
C ASP A 521 11.27 37.18 -1.92
N ILE A 522 10.97 35.89 -2.09
CA ILE A 522 11.17 34.85 -1.07
C ILE A 522 12.64 34.78 -0.63
N MET A 523 13.58 35.27 -1.45
CA MET A 523 15.00 35.30 -1.08
C MET A 523 15.26 36.18 0.15
N SER A 524 14.42 37.18 0.39
CA SER A 524 14.57 38.09 1.53
C SER A 524 14.29 37.45 2.90
N HIS A 525 13.72 36.24 2.95
CA HIS A 525 13.35 35.57 4.22
C HIS A 525 14.00 34.17 4.37
N PRO A 526 15.12 34.06 5.13
CA PRO A 526 15.83 32.80 5.34
C PRO A 526 14.98 31.66 5.93
N SER A 527 14.02 32.00 6.80
CA SER A 527 13.09 31.02 7.39
C SER A 527 12.17 30.40 6.33
N LEU A 528 11.71 31.20 5.37
CA LEU A 528 10.87 30.74 4.27
C LEU A 528 11.65 29.88 3.29
N GLN A 529 12.88 30.30 2.93
CA GLN A 529 13.78 29.48 2.12
C GLN A 529 14.03 28.10 2.75
N LEU A 530 14.35 28.08 4.05
CA LEU A 530 14.54 26.82 4.80
C LEU A 530 13.28 25.95 4.77
N THR A 531 12.10 26.55 4.90
CA THR A 531 10.82 25.82 4.87
C THR A 531 10.57 25.21 3.49
N TYR A 532 10.83 25.95 2.40
CA TYR A 532 10.75 25.44 1.03
C TYR A 532 11.76 24.30 0.79
N TYR A 533 13.00 24.45 1.27
CA TYR A 533 14.03 23.41 1.15
C TYR A 533 13.65 22.14 1.92
N MET A 534 13.15 22.26 3.15
CA MET A 534 12.66 21.13 3.94
C MET A 534 11.47 20.43 3.25
N PHE A 535 10.57 21.19 2.62
CA PHE A 535 9.46 20.63 1.84
C PHE A 535 9.98 19.83 0.62
N TYR A 536 10.97 20.36 -0.10
CA TYR A 536 11.65 19.66 -1.20
C TYR A 536 12.29 18.34 -0.73
N GLN A 537 13.12 18.39 0.34
CA GLN A 537 13.78 17.21 0.89
C GLN A 537 12.76 16.15 1.29
N ARG A 538 11.61 16.57 1.81
CA ARG A 538 10.59 15.66 2.32
C ARG A 538 9.76 15.00 1.21
N PHE A 539 9.42 15.68 0.12
CA PHE A 539 8.48 15.12 -0.86
C PHE A 539 9.04 14.91 -2.25
N ILE A 540 10.14 15.55 -2.61
CA ILE A 540 10.68 15.53 -3.98
C ILE A 540 11.97 14.72 -4.04
N GLU A 541 12.82 14.85 -3.02
CA GLU A 541 14.12 14.19 -2.97
C GLU A 541 14.01 12.66 -3.14
N ASN A 542 14.91 12.10 -3.96
CA ASN A 542 14.94 10.67 -4.29
C ASN A 542 15.11 9.74 -3.07
N SER A 543 15.74 10.25 -2.01
CA SER A 543 16.03 9.53 -0.77
C SER A 543 14.84 9.50 0.20
N SER A 544 13.81 10.33 -0.02
CA SER A 544 12.74 10.52 0.96
C SER A 544 11.76 9.36 1.05
N ASP A 545 11.33 9.07 2.28
CA ASP A 545 10.29 8.10 2.63
C ASP A 545 8.87 8.56 2.24
N LEU A 546 8.70 9.87 2.04
CA LEU A 546 7.46 10.52 1.64
C LEU A 546 7.54 11.07 0.21
N LYS A 547 8.52 10.60 -0.59
CA LYS A 547 8.64 11.01 -1.98
C LYS A 547 7.33 10.77 -2.73
N VAL A 548 6.76 11.83 -3.32
CA VAL A 548 5.59 11.73 -4.18
C VAL A 548 5.99 11.24 -5.58
N HIS A 549 5.20 10.32 -6.13
CA HIS A 549 5.42 9.79 -7.48
C HIS A 549 4.76 10.71 -8.51
N VAL A 550 5.50 11.71 -8.97
CA VAL A 550 5.13 12.65 -10.05
C VAL A 550 5.97 12.41 -11.31
N ALA A 551 5.59 13.03 -12.42
CA ALA A 551 6.33 12.99 -13.66
C ALA A 551 7.77 13.51 -13.47
N PRO A 552 8.77 12.88 -14.12
CA PRO A 552 10.16 13.31 -14.00
C PRO A 552 10.37 14.79 -14.31
N ASP A 553 9.62 15.32 -15.29
CA ASP A 553 9.71 16.72 -15.73
C ASP A 553 9.31 17.69 -14.61
N ALA A 554 8.17 17.45 -13.94
CA ALA A 554 7.72 18.28 -12.83
C ALA A 554 8.70 18.26 -11.65
N SER A 555 9.20 17.07 -11.28
CA SER A 555 10.21 16.96 -10.22
C SER A 555 11.56 17.58 -10.61
N GLY A 556 11.96 17.46 -11.88
CA GLY A 556 13.23 17.98 -12.39
C GLY A 556 13.26 19.50 -12.43
N ILE A 557 12.13 20.15 -12.74
CA ILE A 557 11.99 21.62 -12.66
C ILE A 557 12.20 22.10 -11.23
N VAL A 558 11.56 21.43 -10.25
CA VAL A 558 11.73 21.77 -8.83
C VAL A 558 13.17 21.56 -8.37
N GLU A 559 13.77 20.41 -8.71
CA GLU A 559 15.16 20.10 -8.37
C GLU A 559 16.14 21.13 -8.95
N ALA A 560 15.95 21.54 -10.21
CA ALA A 560 16.76 22.58 -10.83
C ALA A 560 16.61 23.93 -10.11
N ARG A 561 15.38 24.34 -9.77
CA ARG A 561 15.12 25.58 -9.03
C ARG A 561 15.77 25.58 -7.64
N VAL A 562 15.67 24.47 -6.90
CA VAL A 562 16.33 24.32 -5.60
C VAL A 562 17.86 24.40 -5.72
N LEU A 563 18.46 23.78 -6.74
CA LEU A 563 19.91 23.85 -7.00
C LEU A 563 20.38 25.27 -7.37
N MET A 564 19.52 26.05 -8.03
CA MET A 564 19.78 27.46 -8.33
C MET A 564 19.51 28.40 -7.14
N GLY A 565 18.96 27.89 -6.04
CA GLY A 565 18.49 28.71 -4.93
C GLY A 565 17.26 29.56 -5.26
N ASP A 566 16.55 29.25 -6.34
CA ASP A 566 15.35 29.98 -6.79
C ASP A 566 14.09 29.41 -6.12
N PHE A 567 13.75 29.94 -4.95
CA PHE A 567 12.56 29.55 -4.19
C PHE A 567 11.35 30.41 -4.59
N GLY A 568 10.80 30.19 -5.78
CA GLY A 568 9.57 30.87 -6.23
C GLY A 568 8.31 30.40 -5.50
N ALA A 569 7.32 31.30 -5.34
CA ALA A 569 6.06 31.00 -4.67
C ALA A 569 5.30 29.85 -5.35
N ASP A 570 5.47 29.72 -6.66
CA ASP A 570 4.87 28.76 -7.58
C ASP A 570 5.67 27.46 -7.75
N MET A 571 6.83 27.34 -7.10
CA MET A 571 7.80 26.27 -7.40
C MET A 571 7.19 24.87 -7.37
N PHE A 572 6.26 24.57 -6.46
CA PHE A 572 5.63 23.26 -6.37
C PHE A 572 4.21 23.19 -6.95
N ASP A 573 3.71 24.25 -7.62
CA ASP A 573 2.33 24.26 -8.11
C ASP A 573 2.06 23.18 -9.17
N GLU A 574 3.06 22.84 -9.99
CA GLU A 574 2.88 21.78 -10.98
C GLU A 574 2.90 20.38 -10.37
N VAL A 575 3.82 20.15 -9.41
CA VAL A 575 3.82 18.92 -8.59
C VAL A 575 2.47 18.77 -7.86
N ARG A 576 1.93 19.85 -7.30
CA ARG A 576 0.61 19.85 -6.63
C ARG A 576 -0.50 19.41 -7.57
N LYS A 577 -0.57 19.93 -8.79
CA LYS A 577 -1.59 19.54 -9.76
C LYS A 577 -1.52 18.06 -10.07
N GLU A 578 -0.31 17.51 -10.25
CA GLU A 578 -0.13 16.07 -10.46
C GLU A 578 -0.51 15.23 -9.24
N VAL A 579 -0.14 15.67 -8.03
CA VAL A 579 -0.52 15.00 -6.78
C VAL A 579 -2.05 14.99 -6.63
N LEU A 580 -2.75 16.10 -6.87
CA LEU A 580 -4.21 16.16 -6.83
C LEU A 580 -4.86 15.18 -7.82
N LYS A 581 -4.34 15.12 -9.05
CA LYS A 581 -4.80 14.15 -10.06
C LYS A 581 -4.58 12.71 -9.58
N ALA A 582 -3.42 12.42 -8.99
CA ALA A 582 -3.11 11.09 -8.45
C ALA A 582 -4.05 10.73 -7.29
N VAL A 583 -4.32 11.65 -6.35
CA VAL A 583 -5.27 11.41 -5.25
C VAL A 583 -6.67 11.13 -5.77
N PHE A 584 -7.15 11.93 -6.72
CA PHE A 584 -8.47 11.71 -7.31
C PHE A 584 -8.58 10.33 -7.97
N ASN A 585 -7.61 9.97 -8.80
CA ASN A 585 -7.65 8.73 -9.58
C ASN A 585 -7.35 7.48 -8.76
N ASP A 586 -6.35 7.53 -7.88
CA ASP A 586 -5.85 6.37 -7.14
C ASP A 586 -6.48 6.20 -5.76
N VAL A 587 -7.11 7.24 -5.20
CA VAL A 587 -7.75 7.16 -3.89
C VAL A 587 -9.26 7.36 -4.03
N PHE A 588 -9.70 8.54 -4.46
CA PHE A 588 -11.10 8.92 -4.44
C PHE A 588 -11.97 8.02 -5.34
N LEU A 589 -11.63 7.88 -6.63
CA LEU A 589 -12.41 7.07 -7.56
C LEU A 589 -12.38 5.56 -7.25
N LYS A 590 -11.33 5.06 -6.59
CA LYS A 590 -11.22 3.65 -6.21
C LYS A 590 -12.05 3.33 -4.97
N CYS A 591 -12.01 4.18 -3.96
CA CYS A 591 -12.74 3.97 -2.70
C CYS A 591 -14.23 4.34 -2.76
N MET A 592 -14.65 5.10 -3.78
CA MET A 592 -16.06 5.39 -4.06
C MET A 592 -16.81 4.23 -4.73
N LYS A 593 -16.10 3.24 -5.28
CA LYS A 593 -16.67 2.02 -5.87
C LYS A 593 -16.80 0.94 -4.79
#